data_AF-A0AAW1RHA6-F1
#
_entry.id   AF-A0AAW1RHA6-F1
#
_cell.length_a   1.000
_cell.length_b   1.000
_cell.length_c   1.000
_cell.angle_alpha   90.00
_cell.angle_beta   90.00
_cell.angle_gamma   90.00
#
_symmetry.space_group_name_H-M   'P 1'
#
loop_
_entity.id
_entity.type
_entity.pdbx_description
1 polymer ?
#
loop_
_entity_poly.entity_id
_entity_poly.type
_entity_poly.pdbx_seq_one_letter_code
_entity_poly.pdbx_strand_id
1 'polypeptide(L)' 'MHLIDPSRDYALMNKTEDALLDEHKIPTAFFSPPFKGMYHNSKLGRWQRVQEPYQEKEYVDQYTRGQA' A
#
# COMPACT_ATOMS: atom_id res chain seq x y z
N MET A 1 15.32 -19.89 -16.77
CA MET A 1 15.60 -19.99 -15.32
C MET A 1 15.77 -18.56 -14.81
N HIS A 2 14.76 -17.98 -14.18
CA HIS A 2 14.86 -16.62 -13.66
C HIS A 2 15.68 -16.68 -12.37
N LEU A 3 16.86 -16.06 -12.39
CA LEU A 3 17.71 -15.89 -11.22
C LEU A 3 16.91 -15.08 -10.20
N ILE A 4 16.50 -15.72 -9.10
CA ILE A 4 15.87 -15.05 -7.97
C ILE A 4 16.98 -14.25 -7.32
N ASP A 5 16.91 -12.93 -7.45
CA ASP A 5 17.82 -12.02 -6.77
C ASP A 5 17.68 -12.26 -5.26
N PRO A 6 18.74 -12.70 -4.56
CA PRO A 6 18.66 -13.03 -3.14
C PRO A 6 18.39 -11.81 -2.25
N SER A 7 18.51 -10.59 -2.79
CA SER A 7 18.13 -9.35 -2.08
C SER A 7 16.65 -8.98 -2.26
N ARG A 8 15.92 -9.71 -3.11
CA ARG A 8 14.51 -9.43 -3.38
C ARG A 8 13.64 -9.96 -2.27
N ASP A 9 12.93 -9.06 -1.61
CA ASP A 9 11.94 -9.40 -0.59
C ASP A 9 10.86 -10.32 -1.18
N TYR A 10 10.77 -11.54 -0.64
CA TYR A 10 9.82 -12.55 -1.08
C TYR A 10 8.39 -12.20 -0.67
N ALA A 11 8.18 -11.34 0.35
CA ALA A 11 6.87 -10.81 0.72
C ALA A 11 6.20 -10.06 -0.43
N LEU A 12 6.98 -9.57 -1.40
CA LEU A 12 6.45 -8.93 -2.61
C LEU A 12 5.53 -9.84 -3.43
N MET A 13 5.66 -11.17 -3.30
CA MET A 13 4.77 -12.13 -3.96
C MET A 13 3.33 -12.03 -3.42
N ASN A 14 3.15 -11.68 -2.14
CA ASN A 14 1.83 -11.54 -1.51
C ASN A 14 1.17 -10.17 -1.72
N LYS A 15 1.74 -9.30 -2.57
CA LYS A 15 1.17 -7.96 -2.82
C LYS A 15 -0.26 -8.03 -3.36
N THR A 16 -0.49 -8.89 -4.36
CA THR A 16 -1.78 -8.99 -5.06
C THR A 16 -2.43 -10.36 -4.93
N GLU A 17 -1.66 -11.38 -4.61
CA GLU A 17 -2.09 -12.78 -4.56
C GLU A 17 -1.70 -13.40 -3.22
N ASP A 18 -2.26 -14.56 -2.90
CA ASP A 18 -1.81 -15.40 -1.79
C ASP A 18 -0.89 -16.49 -2.33
N ALA A 19 0.36 -16.13 -2.53
CA ALA A 19 1.34 -16.95 -3.24
C ALA A 19 2.33 -17.67 -2.32
N LEU A 20 2.47 -17.19 -1.08
CA LEU A 20 3.36 -17.75 -0.06
C LEU A 20 2.59 -18.69 0.87
N LEU A 21 3.29 -19.69 1.42
CA LEU A 21 2.69 -20.58 2.40
C LEU A 21 2.35 -19.84 3.70
N ASP A 22 1.27 -20.26 4.36
CA ASP A 22 0.78 -19.67 5.61
C ASP A 22 1.80 -19.71 6.76
N GLU A 23 2.79 -20.60 6.74
CA GLU A 23 3.85 -20.64 7.75
C GLU A 23 4.75 -19.40 7.69
N HIS A 24 4.82 -18.70 6.55
CA HIS A 24 5.54 -17.45 6.43
C HIS A 24 4.86 -16.29 7.16
N LYS A 25 3.57 -16.43 7.54
CA LYS A 25 2.79 -15.43 8.29
C LYS A 25 2.78 -14.04 7.65
N ILE A 26 2.87 -13.99 6.31
CA ILE A 26 2.79 -12.76 5.53
C ILE A 26 1.35 -12.56 5.09
N PRO A 27 0.71 -11.42 5.44
CA PRO A 27 -0.65 -11.12 5.01
C PRO A 27 -0.77 -11.17 3.49
N THR A 28 -1.89 -11.70 3.02
CA THR A 28 -2.20 -11.87 1.59
C THR A 28 -2.82 -10.61 1.01
N ALA A 29 -2.59 -10.32 -0.26
CA ALA A 29 -3.17 -9.16 -0.96
C ALA A 29 -3.03 -7.84 -0.15
N PHE A 30 -1.90 -7.65 0.53
CA PHE A 30 -1.72 -6.56 1.48
C PHE A 30 -1.51 -5.20 0.80
N PHE A 31 -1.24 -5.19 -0.51
CA PHE A 31 -1.05 -3.94 -1.23
C PHE A 31 -2.38 -3.23 -1.43
N SER A 32 -2.64 -2.24 -0.58
CA SER A 32 -3.77 -1.32 -0.70
C SER A 32 -3.30 0.09 -0.34
N PRO A 33 -3.78 1.13 -1.05
CA PRO A 33 -3.67 2.49 -0.55
C PRO A 33 -4.26 2.58 0.88
N PRO A 34 -3.72 3.44 1.75
CA PRO A 34 -4.28 3.64 3.08
C PRO A 34 -5.76 4.01 2.98
N PHE A 35 -6.58 3.40 3.85
CA PHE A 35 -8.04 3.52 3.81
C PHE A 35 -8.66 3.31 2.42
N LYS A 36 -8.03 2.51 1.55
CA LYS A 36 -8.44 2.27 0.16
C LYS A 36 -8.56 3.54 -0.68
N GLY A 37 -7.72 4.54 -0.40
CA GLY A 37 -7.70 5.83 -1.10
C GLY A 37 -8.78 6.80 -0.61
N MET A 38 -9.31 6.57 0.59
CA MET A 38 -10.26 7.47 1.25
C MET A 38 -9.51 8.43 2.16
N TYR A 39 -9.90 9.70 2.14
CA TYR A 39 -9.45 10.69 3.11
C TYR A 39 -10.65 11.38 3.77
N HIS A 40 -10.48 11.79 5.02
CA HIS A 40 -11.51 12.51 5.74
C HIS A 40 -11.41 14.01 5.42
N ASN A 41 -12.40 14.55 4.71
CA ASN A 41 -12.47 15.99 4.46
C ASN A 41 -13.10 16.68 5.68
N SER A 42 -12.26 17.27 6.52
CA SER A 42 -12.70 17.97 7.74
C SER A 42 -13.61 19.17 7.48
N LYS A 43 -13.47 19.84 6.32
CA LYS A 43 -14.31 20.99 5.94
C LYS A 43 -15.73 20.58 5.57
N LEU A 44 -15.88 19.37 5.01
CA LEU A 44 -17.18 18.83 4.60
C LEU A 44 -17.75 17.82 5.60
N GLY A 45 -16.99 17.46 6.65
CA GLY A 45 -17.38 16.46 7.64
C GLY A 45 -17.66 15.08 7.04
N ARG A 46 -17.03 14.74 5.90
CA ARG A 46 -17.31 13.49 5.19
C ARG A 46 -16.05 12.88 4.58
N TRP A 47 -16.08 11.57 4.40
CA TRP A 47 -15.07 10.85 3.66
C TRP A 47 -15.22 11.07 2.16
N GLN A 48 -14.09 11.27 1.48
CA GLN A 48 -14.02 11.40 0.03
C GLN A 48 -12.92 10.50 -0.51
N ARG A 49 -13.13 9.98 -1.72
CA ARG A 49 -12.13 9.20 -2.44
C ARG A 49 -11.21 10.15 -3.19
N VAL A 50 -9.90 9.90 -3.16
CA VAL A 50 -8.94 10.59 -4.03
C VAL A 50 -9.26 10.22 -5.47
N GLN A 51 -9.55 11.20 -6.33
CA GLN A 51 -9.73 10.97 -7.77
C GLN A 51 -8.36 10.78 -8.41
N GLU A 52 -8.26 9.78 -9.29
CA GLU A 52 -7.02 9.34 -9.94
C GLU A 52 -6.40 10.39 -10.89
N PRO A 53 -5.09 10.29 -11.19
CA PRO A 53 -4.21 9.15 -10.93
C PRO A 53 -3.58 9.17 -9.53
N TYR A 54 -3.69 8.05 -8.82
CA TYR A 54 -2.96 7.79 -7.59
C TYR A 54 -1.45 7.88 -7.87
N GLN A 55 -0.84 9.02 -7.56
CA GLN A 55 0.61 9.17 -7.54
C GLN A 55 1.13 8.91 -6.13
N GLU A 56 1.73 7.74 -5.93
CA GLU A 56 2.32 7.26 -4.66
C GLU A 56 3.23 8.32 -4.00
N LYS A 57 3.94 9.13 -4.79
CA LYS A 57 4.86 10.18 -4.30
C LYS A 57 4.16 11.32 -3.56
N GLU A 58 2.96 11.73 -3.97
CA GLU A 58 2.26 12.85 -3.31
C GLU A 58 1.62 12.44 -1.98
N TYR A 59 1.18 11.18 -1.87
CA TYR A 59 0.56 10.67 -0.65
C TYR A 59 1.60 10.45 0.45
N VAL A 60 2.75 9.89 0.13
CA VAL A 60 3.83 9.68 1.13
C VAL A 60 4.30 11.02 1.70
N ASP A 61 4.43 12.06 0.87
CA ASP A 61 4.83 13.40 1.30
C ASP A 61 3.78 14.09 2.20
N GLN A 62 2.48 13.92 1.94
CA GLN A 62 1.42 14.50 2.79
C GLN A 62 1.32 13.86 4.17
N TYR A 63 1.62 12.56 4.29
CA TYR A 63 1.53 11.84 5.58
C TYR A 63 2.84 11.84 6.37
N THR A 64 3.99 12.12 5.72
CA THR A 64 5.29 12.27 6.41
C THR A 64 5.57 13.70 6.86
N ARG A 65 5.09 14.73 6.15
CA ARG A 65 5.30 16.15 6.56
C ARG A 65 4.39 16.63 7.70
N GLY A 66 3.41 15.82 8.12
CA GLY A 66 2.58 16.08 9.29
C GLY A 66 3.15 15.53 10.61
N GLN A 67 4.36 14.96 10.60
CA GLN A 67 5.02 14.35 11.77
C GLN A 67 6.32 15.07 12.19
N ALA A 68 6.42 16.39 11.93
CA ALA A 68 7.49 17.24 12.47
C ALA A 68 6.91 18.34 13.36
#